data_AF-A0A817EVJ4-F1
#
_entry.id   AF-A0A817EVJ4-F1
#
_cell.length_a   1.000
_cell.length_b   1.000
_cell.length_c   1.000
_cell.angle_alpha   90.00
_cell.angle_beta   90.00
_cell.angle_gamma   90.00
#
_symmetry.space_group_name_H-M   'P 1'
#
loop_
_entity.id
_entity.type
_entity.pdbx_description
1 polymer ?
#
loop_
_entity_poly.entity_id
_entity_poly.type
_entity_poly.pdbx_seq_one_letter_code
_entity_poly.pdbx_strand_id
1 'polypeptide(L)'
;MGMNHDWGYLPRDFLALKVTYDSSADFKQLVDECHQRKIRIIIDAVFNHTVTDCPLAMIDHDYWYYKGKYNPDDPCYWGPELNYEYYDEQQNLKPAWKFATDVVRYWISEFYLDGIRFDAEMDNYDILRELDNLARSVRGSQPFYTAVEYVPETTAILKPNGGPVDVCWSASFHSVKSHP
;
A
#
# COMPACT_ATOMS: atom_id res chain seq x y z
N MET A 1 -12.76 21.71 -13.16
CA MET A 1 -12.06 22.82 -12.48
C MET A 1 -11.93 22.44 -11.01
N GLY A 2 -10.69 22.45 -10.50
CA GLY A 2 -10.40 22.54 -9.06
C GLY A 2 -10.39 21.25 -8.26
N MET A 3 -9.30 20.49 -8.32
CA MET A 3 -8.61 19.93 -7.15
C MET A 3 -7.15 19.67 -7.55
N ASN A 4 -6.31 20.70 -7.52
CA ASN A 4 -4.84 20.55 -7.68
C ASN A 4 -4.19 19.89 -6.45
N HIS A 5 -4.98 19.57 -5.42
CA HIS A 5 -4.55 18.91 -4.21
C HIS A 5 -5.47 17.72 -3.97
N ASP A 6 -4.87 16.55 -3.91
CA ASP A 6 -5.47 15.32 -3.42
C ASP A 6 -4.44 14.69 -2.48
N TRP A 7 -4.91 14.05 -1.41
CA TRP A 7 -4.07 13.50 -0.34
C TRP A 7 -3.25 12.29 -0.79
N GLY A 8 -3.60 11.68 -1.92
CA GLY A 8 -2.93 10.51 -2.48
C GLY A 8 -3.61 9.19 -2.11
N TYR A 9 -4.70 9.23 -1.36
CA TYR A 9 -5.46 8.06 -0.93
C TYR A 9 -6.46 7.55 -1.97
N LEU A 10 -6.51 8.13 -3.17
CA LEU A 10 -7.38 7.68 -4.26
C LEU A 10 -6.54 7.12 -5.42
N PRO A 11 -5.91 5.94 -5.26
CA PRO A 11 -4.98 5.42 -6.25
C PRO A 11 -5.70 5.03 -7.55
N ARG A 12 -5.15 5.50 -8.66
CA ARG A 12 -5.57 5.18 -10.03
C ARG A 12 -4.51 4.40 -10.80
N ASP A 13 -3.28 4.92 -10.80
CA ASP A 13 -2.14 4.43 -11.56
C ASP A 13 -0.97 4.07 -10.62
N PHE A 14 -0.95 2.83 -10.12
CA PHE A 14 -0.04 2.39 -9.06
C PHE A 14 1.46 2.43 -9.39
N LEU A 15 1.81 2.46 -10.68
CA LEU A 15 3.20 2.47 -11.15
C LEU A 15 3.66 3.87 -11.60
N ALA A 16 2.81 4.87 -11.47
CA ALA A 16 3.08 6.23 -11.92
C ALA A 16 3.21 7.18 -10.72
N LEU A 17 4.16 8.11 -10.80
CA LEU A 17 4.16 9.28 -9.95
C LEU A 17 3.07 10.25 -10.41
N LYS A 18 2.49 10.97 -9.46
CA LYS A 18 1.54 12.04 -9.76
C LYS A 18 2.26 13.13 -10.54
N VAL A 19 1.78 13.43 -11.75
CA VAL A 19 2.41 14.41 -12.66
C VAL A 19 2.58 15.81 -12.07
N THR A 20 1.76 16.16 -11.08
CA THR A 20 1.82 17.47 -10.41
C THR A 20 2.86 17.55 -9.30
N TYR A 21 3.46 16.43 -8.90
CA TYR A 21 4.56 16.43 -7.93
C TYR A 21 5.85 16.80 -8.65
N ASP A 22 6.44 15.89 -9.41
CA ASP A 22 7.61 16.10 -10.26
C ASP A 22 7.83 14.84 -11.12
N SER A 23 8.94 14.77 -11.86
CA SER A 23 9.28 13.58 -12.65
C SER A 23 9.83 12.43 -11.78
N SER A 24 9.85 11.22 -12.34
CA SER A 24 10.55 10.08 -11.70
C SER A 24 12.04 10.32 -11.49
N ALA A 25 12.68 11.15 -12.31
CA ALA A 25 14.09 11.50 -12.12
C ALA A 25 14.27 12.38 -10.87
N ASP A 26 13.37 13.33 -10.65
CA ASP A 26 13.40 14.21 -9.48
C ASP A 26 13.13 13.42 -8.20
N PHE A 27 12.21 12.45 -8.23
CA PHE A 27 11.98 11.58 -7.07
C PHE A 27 13.19 10.70 -6.76
N LYS A 28 13.88 10.15 -7.77
CA LYS A 28 15.14 9.44 -7.55
C LYS A 28 16.21 10.34 -6.94
N GLN A 29 16.32 11.58 -7.43
CA GLN A 29 17.25 12.55 -6.85
C GLN A 29 16.92 12.85 -5.38
N LEU A 30 15.64 12.99 -5.02
CA LEU A 30 15.22 13.13 -3.62
C LEU A 30 15.70 11.95 -2.77
N VAL A 31 15.46 10.72 -3.23
CA VAL A 31 15.88 9.51 -2.52
C VAL A 31 17.40 9.49 -2.35
N ASP A 32 18.17 9.76 -3.41
CA ASP A 32 19.63 9.78 -3.37
C ASP A 32 20.16 10.82 -2.38
N GLU A 33 19.62 12.03 -2.40
CA GLU A 33 20.00 13.11 -1.47
C GLU A 33 19.66 12.76 -0.01
N CYS A 34 18.51 12.11 0.23
CA CYS A 34 18.14 11.61 1.55
C CYS A 34 19.10 10.51 2.01
N HIS A 35 19.43 9.54 1.16
CA HIS A 35 20.35 8.45 1.49
C HIS A 35 21.76 8.95 1.78
N GLN A 36 22.28 9.92 1.01
CA GLN A 36 23.57 10.58 1.30
C GLN A 36 23.59 11.24 2.69
N ARG A 37 22.44 11.72 3.16
CA ARG A 37 22.24 12.32 4.48
C ARG A 37 21.84 11.31 5.55
N LYS A 38 21.83 10.01 5.23
CA LYS A 38 21.44 8.90 6.14
C LYS A 38 19.97 8.99 6.59
N ILE A 39 19.11 9.52 5.73
CA ILE A 39 17.66 9.60 5.93
C ILE A 39 17.00 8.49 5.12
N ARG A 40 16.19 7.66 5.77
CA ARG A 40 15.43 6.57 5.17
C ARG A 40 14.15 7.10 4.54
N ILE A 41 13.72 6.52 3.41
CA ILE A 41 12.45 6.86 2.76
C ILE A 41 11.44 5.72 2.89
N ILE A 42 10.28 6.05 3.46
CA ILE A 42 9.12 5.16 3.55
C ILE A 42 8.00 5.80 2.74
N ILE A 43 7.32 5.02 1.91
CA ILE A 43 6.14 5.49 1.15
C ILE A 43 4.85 4.95 1.76
N ASP A 44 3.77 5.69 1.57
CA ASP A 44 2.41 5.24 1.86
C ASP A 44 1.87 4.42 0.68
N ALA A 45 1.23 3.28 0.95
CA ALA A 45 0.76 2.35 -0.07
C ALA A 45 -0.69 1.91 0.19
N VAL A 46 -1.58 2.35 -0.70
CA VAL A 46 -3.02 2.08 -0.65
C VAL A 46 -3.35 0.87 -1.49
N PHE A 47 -3.48 -0.28 -0.85
CA PHE A 47 -3.78 -1.56 -1.50
C PHE A 47 -5.16 -2.12 -1.14
N ASN A 48 -5.95 -1.37 -0.36
CA ASN A 48 -7.28 -1.78 0.08
C ASN A 48 -8.39 -1.35 -0.91
N HIS A 49 -8.26 -0.21 -1.60
CA HIS A 49 -9.23 0.28 -2.59
C HIS A 49 -8.58 1.03 -3.76
N THR A 50 -9.39 1.40 -4.76
CA THR A 50 -9.00 2.26 -5.90
C THR A 50 -10.12 3.23 -6.29
N VAL A 51 -9.84 4.20 -7.16
CA VAL A 51 -10.89 4.95 -7.85
C VAL A 51 -11.66 4.08 -8.85
N THR A 52 -12.94 4.40 -9.08
CA THR A 52 -13.81 3.62 -9.98
C THR A 52 -13.37 3.64 -11.44
N ASP A 53 -12.62 4.65 -11.86
CA ASP A 53 -12.04 4.77 -13.20
C ASP A 53 -10.59 4.25 -13.28
N CYS A 54 -10.15 3.46 -12.29
CA CYS A 54 -8.88 2.74 -12.35
C CYS A 54 -8.85 1.82 -13.60
N PRO A 55 -7.75 1.81 -14.39
CA PRO A 55 -7.66 0.97 -15.57
C PRO A 55 -7.96 -0.52 -15.32
N LEU A 56 -7.62 -1.06 -14.14
CA LEU A 56 -7.96 -2.44 -13.77
C LEU A 56 -9.48 -2.67 -13.77
N ALA A 57 -10.22 -1.77 -13.13
CA ALA A 57 -11.68 -1.85 -13.03
C ALA A 57 -12.35 -1.68 -14.40
N MET A 58 -11.79 -0.82 -15.25
CA MET A 58 -12.29 -0.55 -16.60
C MET A 58 -12.05 -1.71 -17.58
N ILE A 59 -11.02 -2.53 -17.36
CA ILE A 59 -10.70 -3.70 -18.19
C ILE A 59 -11.60 -4.88 -17.82
N ASP A 60 -11.59 -5.27 -16.54
CA ASP A 60 -12.39 -6.39 -16.03
C ASP A 60 -12.56 -6.27 -14.51
N HIS A 61 -13.58 -5.53 -14.08
CA HIS A 61 -13.84 -5.30 -12.65
C HIS A 61 -13.88 -6.59 -11.83
N ASP A 62 -14.56 -7.62 -12.33
CA ASP A 62 -14.82 -8.85 -11.59
C ASP A 62 -13.59 -9.75 -11.47
N TYR A 63 -12.59 -9.54 -12.33
CA TYR A 63 -11.30 -10.21 -12.27
C TYR A 63 -10.36 -9.63 -11.20
N TRP A 64 -10.50 -8.34 -10.88
CA TRP A 64 -9.60 -7.64 -9.94
C TRP A 64 -10.22 -7.31 -8.59
N TYR A 65 -11.55 -7.14 -8.51
CA TYR A 65 -12.24 -6.57 -7.35
C TYR A 65 -13.34 -7.48 -6.80
N TYR A 66 -13.76 -7.24 -5.56
CA TYR A 66 -14.87 -7.98 -4.95
C TYR A 66 -16.19 -7.63 -5.62
N LYS A 67 -16.95 -8.65 -6.03
CA LYS A 67 -18.33 -8.47 -6.53
C LYS A 67 -19.24 -8.03 -5.40
N GLY A 68 -20.04 -7.00 -5.62
CA GLY A 68 -21.10 -6.57 -4.69
C GLY A 68 -20.62 -5.83 -3.44
N LYS A 69 -19.32 -5.59 -3.27
CA LYS A 69 -18.79 -4.63 -2.28
C LYS A 69 -18.82 -3.20 -2.84
N TYR A 70 -19.98 -2.80 -3.36
CA TYR A 70 -20.24 -1.43 -3.79
C TYR A 70 -21.35 -0.89 -2.89
N ASN A 71 -21.00 0.03 -2.00
CA ASN A 71 -21.95 0.66 -1.10
C ASN A 71 -21.68 2.16 -1.01
N PRO A 72 -22.16 2.96 -1.99
CA PRO A 72 -21.91 4.39 -1.99
C PRO A 72 -22.62 5.13 -0.85
N ASP A 73 -23.57 4.48 -0.18
CA ASP A 73 -24.27 5.01 1.00
C ASP A 73 -23.50 4.76 2.30
N ASP A 74 -22.45 3.93 2.27
CA ASP A 74 -21.55 3.73 3.40
C ASP A 74 -20.53 4.88 3.46
N PRO A 75 -20.51 5.68 4.55
CA PRO A 75 -19.54 6.77 4.70
C PRO A 75 -18.08 6.30 4.76
N CYS A 76 -17.85 5.00 5.00
CA CYS A 76 -16.54 4.37 4.99
C CYS A 76 -16.18 3.74 3.62
N TYR A 77 -17.01 3.92 2.59
CA TYR A 77 -16.71 3.40 1.25
C TYR A 77 -15.77 4.32 0.47
N TRP A 78 -14.55 3.84 0.22
CA TRP A 78 -13.52 4.60 -0.49
C TRP A 78 -13.38 4.23 -1.98
N GLY A 79 -14.08 3.19 -2.44
CA GLY A 79 -14.07 2.74 -3.83
C GLY A 79 -13.98 1.21 -3.98
N PRO A 80 -13.81 0.68 -5.20
CA PRO A 80 -13.69 -0.76 -5.42
C PRO A 80 -12.52 -1.37 -4.64
N GLU A 81 -12.79 -2.44 -3.90
CA GLU A 81 -11.82 -3.18 -3.08
C GLU A 81 -11.14 -4.31 -3.86
N LEU A 82 -9.81 -4.35 -3.83
CA LEU A 82 -9.02 -5.39 -4.51
C LEU A 82 -9.31 -6.78 -3.92
N ASN A 83 -9.55 -7.77 -4.78
CA ASN A 83 -9.90 -9.12 -4.37
C ASN A 83 -8.68 -10.04 -4.29
N TYR A 84 -8.08 -10.10 -3.10
CA TYR A 84 -6.95 -10.98 -2.82
C TYR A 84 -7.31 -12.47 -2.68
N GLU A 85 -8.60 -12.83 -2.75
CA GLU A 85 -9.06 -14.22 -2.66
C GLU A 85 -9.40 -14.85 -4.01
N TYR A 86 -9.70 -14.04 -5.02
CA TYR A 86 -9.96 -14.55 -6.36
C TYR A 86 -8.71 -15.24 -6.94
N TYR A 87 -8.92 -16.44 -7.45
CA TYR A 87 -7.89 -17.27 -8.06
C TYR A 87 -8.32 -17.62 -9.49
N ASP A 88 -7.46 -17.27 -10.44
CA ASP A 88 -7.60 -17.65 -11.85
C ASP A 88 -6.94 -19.01 -12.07
N GLU A 89 -7.78 -20.04 -12.27
CA GLU A 89 -7.33 -21.41 -12.55
C GLU A 89 -6.58 -21.54 -13.88
N GLN A 90 -6.92 -20.72 -14.88
CA GLN A 90 -6.30 -20.78 -16.21
C GLN A 90 -4.87 -20.22 -16.17
N GLN A 91 -4.66 -19.16 -15.40
CA GLN A 91 -3.34 -18.53 -15.20
C GLN A 91 -2.58 -19.08 -14.00
N ASN A 92 -3.24 -19.91 -13.17
CA ASN A 92 -2.69 -20.47 -11.93
C ASN A 92 -2.14 -19.39 -10.98
N LEU A 93 -2.91 -18.32 -10.77
CA LEU A 93 -2.50 -17.20 -9.92
C LEU A 93 -3.69 -16.45 -9.31
N LYS A 94 -3.42 -15.65 -8.27
CA LYS A 94 -4.35 -14.64 -7.75
C LYS A 94 -3.99 -13.28 -8.39
N PRO A 95 -4.85 -12.67 -9.24
CA PRO A 95 -4.45 -11.50 -10.04
C PRO A 95 -4.18 -10.25 -9.21
N ALA A 96 -5.07 -9.88 -8.28
CA ALA A 96 -4.85 -8.73 -7.40
C ALA A 96 -3.59 -8.91 -6.52
N TRP A 97 -3.34 -10.14 -6.07
CA TRP A 97 -2.13 -10.51 -5.33
C TRP A 97 -0.86 -10.31 -6.16
N LYS A 98 -0.86 -10.81 -7.39
CA LYS A 98 0.25 -10.65 -8.34
C LYS A 98 0.49 -9.18 -8.65
N PHE A 99 -0.57 -8.41 -8.83
CA PHE A 99 -0.49 -6.98 -9.07
C PHE A 99 0.14 -6.23 -7.89
N ALA A 100 -0.35 -6.42 -6.65
CA ALA A 100 0.21 -5.76 -5.47
C ALA A 100 1.70 -6.09 -5.27
N THR A 101 2.07 -7.38 -5.44
CA THR A 101 3.48 -7.81 -5.36
C THR A 101 4.35 -7.18 -6.45
N ASP A 102 3.85 -7.05 -7.68
CA ASP A 102 4.58 -6.39 -8.77
C ASP A 102 4.76 -4.88 -8.53
N VAL A 103 3.73 -4.21 -8.00
CA VAL A 103 3.80 -2.78 -7.63
C VAL A 103 4.87 -2.58 -6.55
N VAL A 104 4.84 -3.36 -5.47
CA VAL A 104 5.84 -3.28 -4.40
C VAL A 104 7.24 -3.54 -4.94
N ARG A 105 7.43 -4.57 -5.78
CA ARG A 105 8.72 -4.87 -6.40
C ARG A 105 9.21 -3.69 -7.23
N TYR A 106 8.35 -3.10 -8.05
CA TYR A 106 8.70 -1.96 -8.89
C TYR A 106 9.21 -0.78 -8.05
N TRP A 107 8.42 -0.32 -7.07
CA TRP A 107 8.79 0.84 -6.28
C TRP A 107 10.11 0.67 -5.53
N ILE A 108 10.34 -0.53 -4.98
CA ILE A 108 11.57 -0.85 -4.27
C ILE A 108 12.76 -0.94 -5.23
N SER A 109 12.59 -1.60 -6.38
CA SER A 109 13.68 -1.80 -7.35
C SER A 109 14.05 -0.51 -8.07
N GLU A 110 13.05 0.30 -8.42
CA GLU A 110 13.20 1.50 -9.24
C GLU A 110 13.67 2.72 -8.43
N PHE A 111 13.16 2.86 -7.20
CA PHE A 111 13.41 4.03 -6.34
C PHE A 111 14.15 3.70 -5.04
N TYR A 112 14.57 2.45 -4.84
CA TYR A 112 15.44 2.06 -3.72
C TYR A 112 14.88 2.35 -2.32
N LEU A 113 13.56 2.27 -2.18
CA LEU A 113 12.84 2.61 -0.94
C LEU A 113 13.27 1.75 0.26
N ASP A 114 13.18 2.33 1.45
CA ASP A 114 13.59 1.70 2.71
C ASP A 114 12.43 1.13 3.51
N GLY A 115 11.21 1.44 3.13
CA GLY A 115 10.03 0.89 3.77
C GLY A 115 8.74 1.24 3.07
N ILE A 116 7.68 0.57 3.50
CA ILE A 116 6.30 0.81 3.08
C ILE A 116 5.43 0.91 4.33
N ARG A 117 4.55 1.91 4.35
CA ARG A 117 3.41 1.99 5.25
C ARG A 117 2.18 1.56 4.45
N PHE A 118 1.56 0.47 4.85
CA PHE A 118 0.31 -0.01 4.26
C PHE A 118 -0.85 0.81 4.84
N ASP A 119 -1.63 1.40 3.94
CA ASP A 119 -2.80 2.19 4.28
C ASP A 119 -3.99 1.32 4.61
N ALA A 120 -4.69 1.74 5.67
CA ALA A 120 -5.87 1.12 6.24
C ALA A 120 -5.75 -0.40 6.45
N GLU A 121 -6.82 -0.97 6.96
CA GLU A 121 -6.88 -2.38 7.29
C GLU A 121 -6.87 -3.24 6.01
N MET A 122 -5.72 -3.87 5.74
CA MET A 122 -5.65 -5.01 4.84
C MET A 122 -5.86 -6.28 5.68
N ASP A 123 -7.11 -6.70 5.81
CA ASP A 123 -7.55 -7.81 6.67
C ASP A 123 -7.11 -9.21 6.19
N ASN A 124 -6.06 -9.27 5.37
CA ASN A 124 -5.42 -10.49 4.90
C ASN A 124 -3.94 -10.47 5.32
N TYR A 125 -3.61 -11.22 6.37
CA TYR A 125 -2.25 -11.28 6.91
C TYR A 125 -1.28 -11.97 5.95
N ASP A 126 -1.77 -12.84 5.08
CA ASP A 126 -0.92 -13.59 4.17
C ASP A 126 -0.40 -12.69 3.04
N ILE A 127 -1.21 -11.78 2.49
CA ILE A 127 -0.72 -10.81 1.50
C ILE A 127 0.28 -9.85 2.15
N LEU A 128 -0.01 -9.33 3.35
CA LEU A 128 0.94 -8.44 4.05
C LEU A 128 2.27 -9.14 4.32
N ARG A 129 2.25 -10.41 4.71
CA ARG A 129 3.45 -11.22 4.92
C ARG A 129 4.22 -11.43 3.62
N GLU A 130 3.51 -11.71 2.52
CA GLU A 130 4.13 -11.86 1.21
C GLU A 130 4.78 -10.55 0.72
N LEU A 131 4.11 -9.42 0.90
CA LEU A 131 4.65 -8.11 0.53
C LEU A 131 5.90 -7.76 1.37
N ASP A 132 5.89 -8.04 2.68
CA ASP A 132 7.08 -7.85 3.54
C ASP A 132 8.25 -8.76 3.11
N ASN A 133 7.99 -10.05 2.90
CA ASN A 133 8.99 -11.02 2.47
C ASN A 133 9.59 -10.64 1.12
N LEU A 134 8.73 -10.28 0.15
CA LEU A 134 9.15 -9.82 -1.16
C LEU A 134 10.01 -8.57 -1.06
N ALA A 135 9.56 -7.57 -0.30
CA ALA A 135 10.29 -6.32 -0.14
C ALA A 135 11.71 -6.54 0.40
N ARG A 136 11.84 -7.40 1.42
CA ARG A 136 13.15 -7.80 1.97
C ARG A 136 13.99 -8.57 0.97
N SER A 137 13.38 -9.48 0.22
CA SER A 137 14.07 -10.23 -0.82
C SER A 137 14.65 -9.30 -1.90
N VAL A 138 13.89 -8.30 -2.34
CA VAL A 138 14.33 -7.31 -3.33
C VAL A 138 15.43 -6.39 -2.77
N ARG A 139 15.34 -5.99 -1.49
CA ARG A 139 16.38 -5.19 -0.82
C ARG A 139 17.65 -5.96 -0.48
N GLY A 140 17.57 -7.29 -0.40
CA GLY A 140 18.68 -8.15 -0.02
C GLY A 140 19.11 -7.93 1.42
N SER A 141 20.37 -7.56 1.65
CA SER A 141 20.94 -7.40 2.99
C SER A 141 20.62 -6.04 3.65
N GLN A 142 20.05 -5.09 2.90
CA GLN A 142 19.71 -3.78 3.44
C GLN A 142 18.47 -3.86 4.33
N PRO A 143 18.45 -3.18 5.50
CA PRO A 143 17.25 -3.13 6.33
C PRO A 143 16.07 -2.53 5.56
N PHE A 144 14.90 -3.12 5.75
CA PHE A 144 13.62 -2.66 5.22
C PHE A 144 12.57 -2.67 6.33
N TYR A 145 11.67 -1.69 6.32
CA TYR A 145 10.68 -1.47 7.38
C TYR A 145 9.25 -1.51 6.85
N THR A 146 8.38 -2.28 7.49
CA THR A 146 6.95 -2.32 7.19
C THR A 146 6.13 -1.74 8.33
N ALA A 147 5.24 -0.82 7.98
CA ALA A 147 4.26 -0.23 8.88
C ALA A 147 2.85 -0.52 8.35
N VAL A 148 1.86 -0.53 9.25
CA VAL A 148 0.44 -0.62 8.88
C VAL A 148 -0.40 0.33 9.71
N GLU A 149 -1.46 0.85 9.11
CA GLU A 149 -2.60 1.41 9.86
C GLU A 149 -3.63 0.31 10.07
N TYR A 150 -3.87 -0.09 11.32
CA TYR A 150 -4.79 -1.17 11.65
C TYR A 150 -5.70 -0.76 12.81
N VAL A 151 -7.01 -0.76 12.60
CA VAL A 151 -8.01 -0.26 13.56
C VAL A 151 -9.15 -1.28 13.68
N PRO A 152 -9.43 -1.82 14.88
CA PRO A 152 -8.86 -1.46 16.17
C PRO A 152 -7.40 -1.91 16.32
N GLU A 153 -6.61 -1.11 17.03
CA GLU A 153 -5.20 -1.43 17.30
C GLU A 153 -5.05 -2.80 17.96
N THR A 154 -4.13 -3.59 17.43
CA THR A 154 -3.77 -4.90 17.98
C THR A 154 -2.28 -5.11 17.90
N THR A 155 -1.70 -5.79 18.89
CA THR A 155 -0.30 -6.21 18.84
C THR A 155 -0.13 -7.48 18.00
N ALA A 156 -1.21 -8.21 17.68
CA ALA A 156 -1.17 -9.44 16.90
C ALA A 156 -0.65 -9.23 15.47
N ILE A 157 -0.79 -8.02 14.92
CA ILE A 157 -0.28 -7.64 13.59
C ILE A 157 1.26 -7.52 13.55
N LEU A 158 1.91 -7.45 14.71
CA LEU A 158 3.36 -7.24 14.82
C LEU A 158 4.13 -8.56 14.79
N LYS A 159 5.28 -8.57 14.12
CA LYS A 159 6.18 -9.74 14.01
C LYS A 159 6.57 -10.41 15.32
N PRO A 160 6.87 -9.70 16.43
CA PRO A 160 7.15 -10.35 17.71
C PRO A 160 6.01 -11.26 18.21
N ASN A 161 4.78 -11.06 17.72
CA ASN A 161 3.59 -11.84 18.04
C ASN A 161 3.14 -12.76 16.89
N GLY A 162 3.97 -12.96 15.86
CA GLY A 162 3.66 -13.78 14.68
C GLY A 162 2.94 -13.04 13.54
N GLY A 163 2.71 -11.74 13.69
CA GLY A 163 2.12 -10.89 12.67
C GLY A 163 3.04 -10.55 11.49
N PRO A 164 2.50 -9.95 10.42
CA PRO A 164 3.25 -9.71 9.19
C PRO A 164 4.19 -8.49 9.19
N VAL A 165 3.97 -7.48 10.03
CA VAL A 165 4.66 -6.17 9.90
C VAL A 165 5.55 -5.82 11.10
N ASP A 166 6.48 -4.88 10.90
CA ASP A 166 7.39 -4.43 11.95
C ASP A 166 6.70 -3.50 12.97
N VAL A 167 5.85 -2.59 12.50
CA VAL A 167 5.17 -1.59 13.34
C VAL A 167 3.72 -1.35 12.92
N CYS A 168 2.90 -0.86 13.86
CA CYS A 168 1.52 -0.44 13.63
C CYS A 168 1.36 1.00 14.12
N TRP A 169 0.58 1.81 13.38
CA TRP A 169 0.16 3.12 13.89
C TRP A 169 -0.68 2.96 15.15
N SER A 170 -0.42 3.83 16.13
CA SER A 170 -1.17 3.88 17.39
C SER A 170 -1.88 5.22 17.52
N ALA A 171 -3.14 5.25 17.07
CA ALA A 171 -4.08 6.33 17.30
C ALA A 171 -4.42 6.51 18.79
N SER A 172 -4.44 5.43 19.57
CA SER A 172 -4.69 5.48 21.00
C SER A 172 -3.65 6.33 21.73
N PHE A 173 -2.36 6.20 21.38
CA PHE A 173 -1.30 7.05 21.93
C PHE A 173 -1.47 8.54 21.59
N HIS A 174 -1.97 8.86 20.38
CA HIS A 174 -2.29 10.24 20.02
C HIS A 174 -3.39 10.81 20.94
N SER A 175 -4.43 10.02 21.20
CA SER A 175 -5.60 10.43 22.00
C SER A 175 -5.32 10.62 23.50
N VAL A 176 -4.24 10.04 24.02
CA VAL A 176 -3.78 10.27 25.40
C VAL A 176 -3.31 11.72 25.61
N LYS A 177 -2.83 12.40 24.56
CA LYS A 177 -2.38 13.81 24.64
C LYS A 177 -3.51 14.83 24.53
N SER A 178 -4.72 14.43 24.16
CA SER A 178 -5.86 15.33 23.94
C SER A 178 -6.78 15.50 25.14
N HIS A 179 -6.42 14.95 26.31
CA HIS A 179 -7.15 15.14 27.57
C HIS A 179 -6.29 15.98 28.54
N PRO A 180 -6.59 17.29 28.70
CA PRO A 180 -6.03 18.12 29.77
C PRO A 180 -6.59 17.77 31.15
#